data_AF-A0A9D1A6L1-F1
#
_entry.id   AF-A0A9D1A6L1-F1
#
_cell.length_a   1.000
_cell.length_b   1.000
_cell.length_c   1.000
_cell.angle_alpha   90.00
_cell.angle_beta   90.00
_cell.angle_gamma   90.00
#
_symmetry.space_group_name_H-M   'P 1'
#
loop_
_entity.id
_entity.type
_entity.pdbx_description
1 polymer ?
#
loop_
_entity_poly.entity_id
_entity_poly.type
_entity_poly.pdbx_seq_one_letter_code
_entity_poly.pdbx_strand_id
1 'polypeptide(L)' 'PIIATGGPTDDSIAATIAAGANAITWTPPSSADIFRGIMDRYRRGLPYEEE' A
#
# COMPACT_ATOMS: atom_id res chain seq x y z
N PRO A 1 8.58 10.48 -21.39
CA PRO A 1 7.84 10.03 -20.18
C PRO A 1 8.46 8.74 -19.63
N ILE A 2 8.86 8.73 -18.35
CA ILE A 2 9.45 7.56 -17.67
C ILE A 2 8.34 6.87 -16.86
N ILE A 3 8.15 5.57 -17.11
CA ILE A 3 7.20 4.71 -16.39
C ILE A 3 7.99 3.58 -15.74
N ALA A 4 7.79 3.34 -14.45
CA ALA A 4 8.50 2.31 -13.69
C ALA A 4 7.59 1.56 -12.72
N THR A 5 8.02 0.40 -12.25
CA THR A 5 7.29 -0.36 -11.22
C THR A 5 7.64 0.19 -9.83
N GLY A 6 6.63 0.27 -8.96
CA GLY A 6 6.77 0.79 -7.60
C GLY A 6 7.41 -0.19 -6.63
N GLY A 7 7.44 -1.48 -6.96
CA GLY A 7 7.82 -2.53 -6.02
C GLY A 7 6.77 -2.77 -4.93
N PRO A 8 7.02 -3.69 -3.99
CA PRO A 8 6.03 -4.13 -3.00
C PRO A 8 5.94 -3.24 -1.76
N THR A 9 6.79 -2.22 -1.63
CA THR A 9 6.93 -1.40 -0.41
C THR A 9 6.88 0.09 -0.72
N ASP A 10 6.43 0.89 0.23
CA ASP A 10 6.38 2.35 0.07
C ASP A 10 7.79 2.94 -0.14
N ASP A 11 8.82 2.38 0.52
CA ASP A 11 10.21 2.79 0.32
C ASP A 11 10.69 2.57 -1.12
N SER A 12 10.30 1.46 -1.75
CA SER A 12 10.66 1.19 -3.14
C SER A 12 9.93 2.14 -4.10
N ILE A 13 8.67 2.49 -3.80
CA ILE A 13 7.91 3.47 -4.57
C ILE A 13 8.60 4.83 -4.46
N ALA A 14 8.95 5.26 -3.24
CA ALA A 14 9.63 6.53 -2.98
C ALA A 14 10.99 6.62 -3.70
N ALA A 15 11.78 5.54 -3.69
CA ALA A 15 13.04 5.47 -4.43
C ALA A 15 12.83 5.60 -5.95
N THR A 16 11.79 4.97 -6.50
CA THR A 16 11.44 5.07 -7.93
C THR A 16 10.98 6.47 -8.31
N ILE A 17 10.24 7.17 -7.44
CA ILE A 17 9.89 8.58 -7.62
C ILE A 17 11.17 9.44 -7.64
N ALA A 18 12.06 9.23 -6.67
CA ALA A 18 13.32 9.97 -6.56
C ALA A 18 14.25 9.75 -7.77
N ALA A 19 14.18 8.57 -8.40
CA ALA A 19 14.89 8.26 -9.64
C ALA A 19 14.32 8.98 -10.89
N GLY A 20 13.20 9.69 -10.77
CA GLY A 20 12.61 10.50 -11.84
C GLY A 20 11.49 9.83 -12.64
N ALA A 21 10.84 8.80 -12.08
CA ALA A 21 9.65 8.22 -12.72
C ALA A 21 8.49 9.22 -12.75
N ASN A 22 7.88 9.43 -13.92
CA ASN A 22 6.69 10.28 -14.08
C ASN A 22 5.40 9.53 -13.75
N ALA A 23 5.40 8.20 -13.87
CA ALA A 23 4.28 7.33 -13.52
C ALA A 23 4.79 6.00 -12.94
N ILE A 24 4.04 5.45 -11.99
CA ILE A 24 4.39 4.22 -11.28
C ILE A 24 3.28 3.20 -11.39
N THR A 25 3.63 1.96 -11.74
CA THR A 25 2.72 0.81 -11.64
C THR A 25 2.88 0.15 -10.27
N TRP A 26 1.78 0.00 -9.54
CA TRP A 26 1.75 -0.66 -8.23
C TRP A 26 0.55 -1.60 -8.16
N THR A 27 0.68 -2.65 -7.35
CA THR A 27 -0.42 -3.58 -7.09
C THR A 27 -1.00 -3.27 -5.72
N PRO A 28 -2.28 -2.88 -5.63
CA PRO A 28 -2.91 -2.64 -4.35
C PRO A 28 -3.00 -3.91 -3.51
N PRO A 29 -3.04 -3.78 -2.17
CA PRO A 29 -3.32 -4.91 -1.29
C PRO A 29 -4.67 -5.53 -1.68
N SER A 30 -4.78 -6.85 -1.55
CA SER A 30 -6.04 -7.51 -1.89
C SER A 30 -7.14 -7.13 -0.91
N SER A 31 -8.41 -7.28 -1.30
CA SER A 31 -9.53 -7.09 -0.38
C SER A 31 -9.39 -7.99 0.86
N ALA A 32 -8.87 -9.21 0.70
CA ALA A 32 -8.62 -10.12 1.83
C ALA A 32 -7.59 -9.55 2.82
N ASP A 33 -6.56 -8.86 2.33
CA ASP A 33 -5.53 -8.24 3.17
C ASP A 33 -6.09 -7.03 3.94
N ILE A 34 -6.93 -6.23 3.29
CA ILE A 34 -7.65 -5.11 3.93
C ILE A 34 -8.58 -5.64 5.04
N PHE A 35 -9.40 -6.65 4.73
CA PHE A 35 -10.33 -7.21 5.70
C PHE A 35 -9.62 -7.94 6.85
N ARG A 36 -8.44 -8.51 6.63
CA ARG A 36 -7.63 -9.15 7.68
C ARG A 36 -7.38 -8.19 8.84
N GLY A 37 -6.95 -6.95 8.56
CA GLY A 37 -6.68 -5.94 9.58
C GLY A 37 -7.92 -5.57 10.40
N ILE A 38 -9.06 -5.40 9.71
CA ILE A 38 -10.36 -5.14 10.35
C ILE A 38 -10.74 -6.29 11.29
N MET A 39 -10.61 -7.54 10.82
CA MET A 39 -10.97 -8.73 11.60
C MET A 39 -10.03 -8.97 12.79
N ASP A 40 -8.74 -8.64 12.65
CA ASP A 40 -7.77 -8.69 13.74
C ASP A 40 -8.11 -7.67 14.83
N ARG A 41 -8.48 -6.43 14.45
CA ARG A 41 -8.93 -5.39 15.40
C ARG A 41 -10.23 -5.78 16.09
N TYR A 42 -11.21 -6.28 15.34
CA TYR A 42 -12.46 -6.81 15.88
C TYR A 42 -12.21 -7.91 16.93
N ARG A 43 -11.35 -8.88 16.62
CA ARG A 43 -10.95 -9.95 17.56
C ARG A 43 -10.26 -9.43 18.83
N ARG A 44 -9.64 -8.24 18.77
CA ARG A 44 -8.99 -7.58 19.91
C ARG A 44 -9.92 -6.59 20.64
N GLY A 45 -11.14 -6.39 20.17
CA GLY A 45 -12.09 -5.42 20.74
C GLY A 45 -11.65 -3.96 20.57
N LEU A 46 -10.80 -3.67 19.58
CA LEU A 46 -10.32 -2.32 19.31
C LEU A 46 -11.34 -1.52 18.48
N PRO A 47 -11.44 -0.19 18.67
CA PRO A 47 -12.29 0.65 17.85
C PRO A 47 -11.84 0.62 16.38
N TYR A 48 -12.77 0.91 15.48
CA TYR A 48 -12.44 1.20 14.09
C TYR A 48 -11.62 2.49 14.03
N GLU A 49 -10.57 2.51 13.21
CA GLU A 49 -9.90 3.76 12.90
C GLU A 49 -10.80 4.54 11.93
N GLU A 50 -11.13 5.77 12.30
CA GLU A 50 -11.68 6.75 11.36
C GLU A 50 -10.50 7.37 10.63
N GLU A 51 -10.50 7.24 9.31
CA GLU A 51 -9.47 7.78 8.40
C GLU A 51 -9.73 9.25 8.08
#